data_AF-A0A2U9IJ18-F1
#
_entry.id   AF-A0A2U9IJ18-F1
#
_cell.length_a   1.000
_cell.length_b   1.000
_cell.length_c   1.000
_cell.angle_alpha   90.00
_cell.angle_beta   90.00
_cell.angle_gamma   90.00
#
_symmetry.space_group_name_H-M   'P 1'
#
loop_
_entity.id
_entity.type
_entity.pdbx_description
1 polymer ?
#
loop_
_entity_poly.entity_id
_entity_poly.type
_entity_poly.pdbx_seq_one_letter_code
_entity_poly.pdbx_strand_id
1 'polypeptide(L)'
;MRLRAHYIFSSGLLSLITVFFIPFLYAVFLAGLISFIGNSFIDYFGHEIKGKYISRTPRTHTVYRSILWGLLLSLPIGVFLYFVFPSFLFVFSVILDGLLVGPSHMILDVFTERGIYHKVNGKWRRIAFAHFSYNNTFVNGLAILLGVIMLFAAMHFIHYYDYHYYHYYNYYS
;
A
#
# COMPACT_ATOMS: atom_id res chain seq x y z
N MET A 1 -12.22 1.37 -4.39
CA MET A 1 -12.63 -0.01 -4.79
C MET A 1 -13.09 -0.76 -3.54
N ARG A 2 -13.39 -2.07 -3.60
CA ARG A 2 -13.65 -2.84 -2.37
C ARG A 2 -12.41 -2.86 -1.50
N LEU A 3 -12.60 -2.73 -0.18
CA LEU A 3 -11.51 -2.70 0.80
C LEU A 3 -10.58 -3.92 0.70
N ARG A 4 -11.13 -5.11 0.40
CA ARG A 4 -10.34 -6.32 0.16
C ARG A 4 -9.37 -6.20 -1.03
N ALA A 5 -9.79 -5.53 -2.09
CA ALA A 5 -8.93 -5.28 -3.25
C ALA A 5 -7.78 -4.34 -2.88
N HIS A 6 -8.06 -3.32 -2.05
CA HIS A 6 -7.01 -2.44 -1.51
C HIS A 6 -6.01 -3.21 -0.63
N TYR A 7 -6.47 -4.12 0.22
CA TYR A 7 -5.55 -4.93 1.03
C TYR A 7 -4.58 -5.72 0.18
N ILE A 8 -5.10 -6.51 -0.78
CA ILE A 8 -4.26 -7.40 -1.59
C ILE A 8 -3.33 -6.59 -2.51
N PHE A 9 -3.85 -5.55 -3.14
CA PHE A 9 -3.06 -4.69 -4.02
C PHE A 9 -1.93 -3.97 -3.26
N SER A 10 -2.25 -3.30 -2.15
CA SER A 10 -1.25 -2.60 -1.34
C SER A 10 -0.24 -3.58 -0.76
N SER A 11 -0.67 -4.73 -0.23
CA SER A 11 0.26 -5.74 0.29
C SER A 11 1.24 -6.22 -0.80
N GLY A 12 0.77 -6.46 -2.02
CA GLY A 12 1.64 -6.84 -3.13
C GLY A 12 2.64 -5.76 -3.51
N LEU A 13 2.18 -4.51 -3.68
CA LEU A 13 3.05 -3.40 -4.04
C LEU A 13 4.10 -3.12 -2.97
N LEU A 14 3.68 -3.06 -1.71
CA LEU A 14 4.56 -2.82 -0.57
C LEU A 14 5.60 -3.95 -0.42
N SER A 15 5.17 -5.21 -0.55
CA SER A 15 6.09 -6.37 -0.52
C SER A 15 7.13 -6.29 -1.64
N LEU A 16 6.70 -5.97 -2.86
CA LEU A 16 7.59 -5.86 -4.02
C LEU A 16 8.68 -4.80 -3.81
N ILE A 17 8.39 -3.72 -3.08
CA ILE A 17 9.36 -2.67 -2.80
C ILE A 17 10.22 -3.02 -1.58
N THR A 18 9.63 -3.56 -0.52
CA THR A 18 10.35 -3.83 0.73
C THR A 18 11.28 -5.04 0.64
N VAL A 19 11.03 -5.95 -0.28
CA VAL A 19 11.87 -7.14 -0.50
C VAL A 19 13.33 -6.81 -0.84
N PHE A 20 13.60 -5.61 -1.35
CA PHE A 20 14.96 -5.13 -1.62
C PHE A 20 15.74 -4.75 -0.36
N PHE A 21 15.07 -4.60 0.79
CA PHE A 21 15.67 -4.14 2.03
C PHE A 21 15.64 -5.20 3.14
N ILE A 22 14.64 -6.08 3.13
CA ILE A 22 14.43 -7.10 4.16
C ILE A 22 14.00 -8.44 3.56
N PRO A 23 14.22 -9.58 4.25
CA PRO A 23 13.92 -10.90 3.69
C PRO A 23 12.42 -11.08 3.39
N PHE A 24 12.11 -11.93 2.39
CA PHE A 24 10.78 -12.11 1.81
C PHE A 24 9.65 -12.17 2.83
N LEU A 25 9.77 -13.08 3.80
CA LEU A 25 8.69 -13.36 4.74
C LEU A 25 8.41 -12.16 5.63
N TYR A 26 9.45 -11.42 6.02
CA TYR A 26 9.29 -10.18 6.78
C TYR A 26 8.71 -9.06 5.93
N ALA A 27 9.16 -8.91 4.67
CA ALA A 27 8.60 -7.97 3.71
C ALA A 27 7.08 -8.18 3.55
N VAL A 28 6.67 -9.42 3.24
CA VAL A 28 5.26 -9.77 3.05
C VAL A 28 4.44 -9.57 4.33
N PHE A 29 4.99 -9.95 5.48
CA PHE A 29 4.29 -9.78 6.75
C PHE A 29 4.09 -8.30 7.10
N LEU A 30 5.14 -7.47 7.01
CA LEU A 30 5.07 -6.03 7.29
C LEU A 30 4.17 -5.31 6.29
N ALA A 31 4.33 -5.57 5.00
CA ALA A 31 3.46 -5.05 3.95
C ALA A 31 2.00 -5.45 4.17
N GLY A 32 1.74 -6.69 4.59
CA GLY A 32 0.44 -7.20 5.00
C GLY A 32 -0.17 -6.38 6.14
N LEU A 33 0.59 -6.22 7.23
CA LEU A 33 0.18 -5.48 8.42
C LEU A 33 -0.12 -4.00 8.12
N ILE A 34 0.81 -3.31 7.46
CA ILE A 34 0.67 -1.88 7.11
C ILE A 34 -0.46 -1.68 6.11
N SER A 35 -0.58 -2.55 5.10
CA SER A 35 -1.71 -2.52 4.16
C SER A 35 -3.04 -2.67 4.89
N PHE A 36 -3.17 -3.63 5.81
CA PHE A 36 -4.39 -3.83 6.56
C PHE A 36 -4.75 -2.61 7.41
N ILE A 37 -3.82 -2.11 8.22
CA ILE A 37 -4.05 -0.97 9.11
C ILE A 37 -4.33 0.31 8.30
N GLY A 38 -3.45 0.64 7.36
CA GLY A 38 -3.51 1.87 6.58
C GLY A 38 -4.77 1.98 5.72
N ASN A 39 -5.10 0.93 4.96
CA ASN A 39 -6.30 0.94 4.13
C ASN A 39 -7.58 0.98 4.98
N SER A 40 -7.62 0.24 6.10
CA SER A 40 -8.77 0.26 7.02
C SER A 40 -8.98 1.65 7.60
N PHE A 41 -7.90 2.31 8.01
CA PHE A 41 -7.94 3.66 8.55
C PHE A 41 -8.42 4.68 7.51
N ILE A 42 -7.87 4.63 6.29
CA ILE A 42 -8.23 5.55 5.20
C ILE A 42 -9.71 5.43 4.85
N ASP A 43 -10.24 4.21 4.76
CA ASP A 43 -11.66 3.98 4.45
C ASP A 43 -12.57 4.35 5.63
N TYR A 44 -12.21 3.96 6.86
CA TYR A 44 -13.04 4.20 8.04
C TYR A 44 -13.19 5.70 8.34
N PHE A 45 -12.09 6.45 8.35
CA PHE A 45 -12.12 7.90 8.59
C PHE A 45 -12.37 8.74 7.34
N GLY A 46 -12.29 8.10 6.16
CA GLY A 46 -12.49 8.74 4.88
C GLY A 46 -13.92 8.78 4.39
N HIS A 47 -14.78 7.93 4.92
CA HIS A 47 -16.17 7.83 4.49
C HIS A 47 -17.10 8.62 5.42
N GLU A 48 -17.94 9.46 4.81
CA GLU A 48 -19.05 10.15 5.45
C GLU A 48 -20.37 9.57 4.95
N ILE A 49 -21.33 9.37 5.85
CA ILE A 49 -22.68 8.97 5.48
C ILE A 49 -23.49 10.23 5.19
N LYS A 50 -23.83 10.46 3.92
CA LYS A 50 -24.71 11.53 3.47
C LYS A 50 -26.06 10.94 3.08
N GLY A 51 -26.94 10.80 4.08
CA GLY A 51 -28.24 10.15 3.92
C GLY A 51 -28.08 8.67 3.52
N LYS A 52 -28.54 8.30 2.32
CA LYS A 52 -28.44 6.93 1.79
C LYS A 52 -27.10 6.63 1.10
N TYR A 53 -26.21 7.61 0.95
CA TYR A 53 -24.98 7.47 0.18
C TYR A 53 -23.73 7.60 1.05
N ILE A 54 -22.77 6.71 0.85
CA ILE A 54 -21.42 6.83 1.41
C ILE A 54 -20.60 7.72 0.46
N SER A 55 -20.16 8.87 0.97
CA SER A 55 -19.31 9.82 0.26
C SER A 55 -17.89 9.78 0.83
N ARG A 56 -16.88 10.00 -0.02
CA ARG A 56 -15.49 10.15 0.42
C ARG A 56 -15.23 11.57 0.86
N THR A 57 -14.33 11.75 1.83
CA THR A 57 -13.94 13.06 2.34
C THR A 57 -12.51 13.42 1.90
N PRO A 58 -12.21 14.71 1.72
CA PRO A 58 -10.84 15.18 1.47
C PRO A 58 -9.87 14.95 2.65
N ARG A 59 -10.33 14.40 3.78
CA ARG A 59 -9.51 14.19 4.98
C ARG A 59 -8.49 13.07 4.77
N THR A 60 -8.90 11.98 4.13
CA THR A 60 -8.04 10.82 3.87
C THR A 60 -7.88 10.55 2.37
N HIS A 61 -8.86 10.91 1.53
CA HIS A 61 -8.82 10.63 0.08
C HIS A 61 -8.17 11.76 -0.73
N THR A 62 -6.96 12.15 -0.32
CA THR A 62 -6.08 13.05 -1.09
C THR A 62 -4.69 12.44 -1.06
N VAL A 63 -3.90 12.58 -2.13
CA VAL A 63 -2.55 12.00 -2.21
C VAL A 63 -1.70 12.43 -1.01
N TYR A 64 -1.55 13.74 -0.79
CA TYR A 64 -0.70 14.25 0.28
C TYR A 64 -1.15 13.82 1.69
N ARG A 65 -2.44 13.93 2.02
CA ARG A 65 -2.91 13.56 3.36
C ARG A 65 -2.88 12.06 3.58
N SER A 66 -3.10 11.25 2.54
CA SER A 66 -3.00 9.80 2.65
C SER A 66 -1.59 9.34 3.03
N ILE A 67 -0.56 10.00 2.48
CA ILE A 67 0.85 9.79 2.86
C ILE A 67 1.06 10.14 4.34
N LEU A 68 0.57 11.30 4.78
CA LEU A 68 0.71 11.73 6.18
C LEU A 68 0.02 10.76 7.14
N TRP A 69 -1.17 10.27 6.80
CA TRP A 69 -1.86 9.27 7.63
C TRP A 69 -1.12 7.95 7.66
N GLY A 70 -0.64 7.46 6.52
CA GLY A 70 0.14 6.23 6.47
C GLY A 70 1.43 6.33 7.29
N LEU A 71 2.15 7.46 7.22
CA LEU A 71 3.34 7.72 8.04
C LEU A 71 3.01 7.83 9.53
N LEU A 72 1.93 8.54 9.89
CA LEU A 72 1.50 8.66 11.29
C LEU A 72 1.19 7.30 11.91
N LEU A 73 0.61 6.38 11.13
CA LEU A 73 0.28 5.02 11.58
C LEU A 73 1.50 4.11 11.63
N SER A 74 2.46 4.27 10.71
CA SER A 74 3.66 3.42 10.67
C SER A 74 4.75 3.84 11.66
N LEU A 75 4.84 5.12 12.02
CA LEU A 75 5.81 5.63 13.00
C LEU A 75 5.80 4.87 14.34
N PRO A 76 4.67 4.71 15.06
CA PRO A 76 4.67 3.98 16.33
C PRO A 76 5.06 2.51 16.15
N ILE A 77 4.70 1.89 15.01
CA ILE A 77 5.10 0.52 14.67
C ILE A 77 6.61 0.45 14.47
N GLY A 78 7.19 1.39 13.73
CA GLY A 78 8.63 1.49 13.50
C GLY A 78 9.42 1.72 14.78
N VAL A 79 8.96 2.61 15.66
CA VAL A 79 9.56 2.86 16.98
C VAL A 79 9.52 1.59 17.84
N PHE A 80 8.36 0.92 17.91
CA PHE A 80 8.24 -0.34 18.64
C PHE A 80 9.20 -1.40 18.11
N LEU A 81 9.26 -1.57 16.78
CA LEU A 81 10.16 -2.54 16.16
C LEU A 81 11.63 -2.21 16.38
N TYR A 82 12.01 -0.94 16.44
CA TYR A 82 13.39 -0.56 16.78
C TYR A 82 13.81 -1.09 18.16
N PHE A 83 12.90 -1.10 19.14
CA PHE A 83 13.20 -1.63 20.48
C PHE A 83 13.23 -3.16 20.54
N VAL A 84 12.40 -3.84 19.74
CA VAL A 84 12.32 -5.32 19.73
C VAL A 84 13.37 -5.94 18.82
N PHE A 85 13.65 -5.31 17.69
CA PHE A 85 14.51 -5.78 16.62
C PHE A 85 15.29 -4.59 16.04
N PRO A 86 16.41 -4.19 16.65
CA PRO A 86 17.13 -2.94 16.36
C PRO A 86 17.88 -3.02 15.02
N SER A 87 17.13 -3.11 13.93
CA SER A 87 17.61 -3.12 12.55
C SER A 87 17.12 -1.88 11.84
N PHE A 88 18.08 -1.07 11.38
CA PHE A 88 17.79 0.13 10.59
C PHE A 88 16.93 -0.20 9.35
N LEU A 89 17.24 -1.29 8.65
CA LEU A 89 16.53 -1.69 7.43
C LEU A 89 15.07 -2.06 7.70
N PHE A 90 14.77 -2.67 8.86
CA PHE A 90 13.39 -2.97 9.26
C PHE A 90 12.60 -1.70 9.54
N VAL A 91 13.16 -0.79 10.35
CA VAL A 91 12.51 0.49 10.66
C VAL A 91 12.31 1.31 9.38
N PHE A 92 13.33 1.39 8.54
CA PHE A 92 13.26 2.05 7.23
C PHE A 92 12.15 1.47 6.37
N SER A 93 12.03 0.14 6.27
CA SER A 93 10.99 -0.54 5.48
C SER A 93 9.59 -0.21 5.98
N VAL A 94 9.38 -0.15 7.30
CA VAL A 94 8.08 0.21 7.89
C VAL A 94 7.68 1.66 7.60
N ILE A 95 8.64 2.58 7.68
CA ILE A 95 8.40 3.99 7.34
C ILE A 95 8.10 4.12 5.84
N LEU A 96 8.86 3.44 4.99
CA LEU A 96 8.63 3.39 3.56
C LEU A 96 7.23 2.85 3.22
N ASP A 97 6.82 1.74 3.85
CA ASP A 97 5.48 1.18 3.67
C ASP A 97 4.38 2.15 4.11
N GLY A 98 4.58 2.84 5.22
CA GLY A 98 3.66 3.89 5.67
C GLY A 98 3.54 5.05 4.69
N LEU A 99 4.64 5.46 4.05
CA LEU A 99 4.60 6.50 3.02
C LEU A 99 3.83 6.03 1.77
N LEU A 100 3.89 4.73 1.46
CA LEU A 100 3.37 4.17 0.21
C LEU A 100 1.94 3.64 0.31
N VAL A 101 1.45 3.24 1.49
CA VAL A 101 0.10 2.67 1.67
C VAL A 101 -1.02 3.65 1.32
N GLY A 102 -0.82 4.93 1.59
CA GLY A 102 -1.76 5.99 1.21
C GLY A 102 -1.86 6.16 -0.32
N PRO A 103 -0.73 6.43 -1.01
CA PRO A 103 -0.68 6.47 -2.47
C PRO A 103 -1.20 5.20 -3.14
N SER A 104 -0.86 4.01 -2.65
CA SER A 104 -1.36 2.75 -3.24
C SER A 104 -2.88 2.65 -3.17
N HIS A 105 -3.48 3.12 -2.07
CA HIS A 105 -4.93 3.25 -1.95
C HIS A 105 -5.50 4.25 -2.97
N MET A 106 -4.89 5.43 -3.07
CA MET A 106 -5.32 6.49 -4.00
C MET A 106 -5.21 6.06 -5.48
N ILE A 107 -4.20 5.25 -5.83
CA ILE A 107 -4.01 4.71 -7.19
C ILE A 107 -5.22 3.88 -7.59
N LEU A 108 -5.75 3.01 -6.73
CA LEU A 108 -6.96 2.27 -7.08
C LEU A 108 -8.18 3.18 -7.12
N ASP A 109 -8.23 4.16 -6.23
CA ASP A 109 -9.39 5.03 -6.10
C ASP A 109 -9.55 6.06 -7.21
N VAL A 110 -8.46 6.50 -7.85
CA VAL A 110 -8.52 7.40 -9.00
C VAL A 110 -9.26 6.77 -10.19
N PHE A 111 -9.34 5.43 -10.27
CA PHE A 111 -10.08 4.74 -11.33
C PHE A 111 -11.55 4.48 -11.00
N THR A 112 -12.00 4.86 -9.80
CA THR A 112 -13.40 4.65 -9.38
C THR A 112 -14.24 5.90 -9.57
N GLU A 113 -15.55 5.71 -9.74
CA GLU A 113 -16.55 6.79 -9.87
C GLU A 113 -16.48 7.85 -8.75
N ARG A 114 -16.01 7.47 -7.56
CA ARG A 114 -15.88 8.37 -6.42
C ARG A 114 -14.56 9.15 -6.41
N GLY A 115 -13.57 8.67 -7.17
CA GLY A 115 -12.28 9.32 -7.38
C GLY A 115 -11.50 9.60 -6.10
N ILE A 116 -10.53 10.51 -6.24
CA ILE A 116 -9.77 11.13 -5.15
C ILE A 116 -9.96 12.65 -5.19
N TYR A 117 -9.54 13.34 -4.14
CA TYR A 117 -9.60 14.79 -4.07
C TYR A 117 -8.26 15.45 -4.35
N HIS A 118 -8.32 16.56 -5.08
CA HIS A 118 -7.22 17.50 -5.25
C HIS A 118 -7.70 18.93 -4.97
N LYS A 119 -6.77 19.85 -4.71
CA LYS A 119 -7.10 21.24 -4.38
C LYS A 119 -6.90 22.13 -5.60
N VAL A 120 -7.96 22.82 -6.02
CA VAL A 120 -7.95 23.77 -7.15
C VAL A 120 -8.48 25.11 -6.66
N ASN A 121 -7.66 26.16 -6.74
CA ASN A 121 -7.99 27.52 -6.30
C ASN A 121 -8.59 27.55 -4.87
N GLY A 122 -7.95 26.86 -3.93
CA GLY A 122 -8.40 26.80 -2.54
C GLY A 122 -9.53 25.80 -2.25
N LYS A 123 -10.25 25.32 -3.27
CA LYS A 123 -11.42 24.43 -3.13
C LYS A 123 -11.06 22.98 -3.43
N TRP A 124 -11.66 22.05 -2.70
CA TRP A 124 -11.52 20.62 -2.96
C TRP A 124 -12.37 20.22 -4.16
N ARG A 125 -11.75 19.61 -5.16
CA ARG A 125 -12.42 19.02 -6.33
C ARG A 125 -12.12 17.53 -6.41
N ARG A 126 -13.00 16.77 -7.04
CA ARG A 126 -12.79 15.34 -7.30
C ARG A 126 -12.12 15.16 -8.65
N ILE A 127 -11.20 14.21 -8.72
CA ILE A 127 -10.58 13.73 -9.95
C ILE A 127 -10.71 12.22 -10.01
N ALA A 128 -11.12 11.73 -11.17
CA ALA A 128 -11.18 10.31 -11.49
C ALA A 128 -10.72 10.14 -12.94
N PHE A 129 -9.82 9.20 -13.19
CA PHE A 129 -9.35 8.85 -14.54
C PHE A 129 -10.31 7.89 -15.23
N ALA A 130 -10.98 7.06 -14.45
CA ALA A 130 -12.08 6.21 -14.91
C ALA A 130 -13.23 6.27 -13.90
N HIS A 131 -14.43 5.92 -14.35
CA HIS A 131 -15.64 5.99 -13.53
C HIS A 131 -16.17 4.58 -13.23
N PHE A 132 -15.29 3.67 -12.83
CA PHE A 132 -15.72 2.31 -12.50
C PHE A 132 -16.54 2.29 -11.21
N SER A 133 -17.63 1.54 -11.22
CA SER A 133 -18.45 1.33 -10.03
C SER A 133 -17.65 0.63 -8.94
N TYR A 134 -17.88 1.02 -7.68
CA TYR A 134 -17.31 0.37 -6.50
C TYR A 134 -17.48 -1.17 -6.51
N ASN A 135 -18.64 -1.65 -6.98
CA ASN A 135 -18.99 -3.07 -7.00
C ASN A 135 -18.61 -3.80 -8.30
N ASN A 136 -17.85 -3.18 -9.19
CA ASN A 136 -17.44 -3.83 -10.42
C ASN A 136 -16.49 -5.01 -10.13
N THR A 137 -16.95 -6.23 -10.35
CA THR A 137 -16.20 -7.47 -10.08
C THR A 137 -14.91 -7.55 -10.89
N PHE A 138 -14.93 -7.14 -12.15
CA PHE A 138 -13.77 -7.20 -13.04
C PHE A 138 -12.64 -6.30 -12.55
N VAL A 139 -12.95 -5.05 -12.22
CA VAL A 139 -11.95 -4.06 -11.79
C VAL A 139 -11.37 -4.42 -10.41
N ASN A 140 -12.20 -4.87 -9.48
CA ASN A 140 -11.73 -5.39 -8.19
C ASN A 140 -10.86 -6.65 -8.39
N GLY A 141 -11.25 -7.55 -9.28
CA GLY A 141 -10.48 -8.75 -9.62
C GLY A 141 -9.12 -8.42 -10.24
N LEU A 142 -9.07 -7.42 -11.12
CA LEU A 142 -7.81 -6.95 -11.72
C LEU A 142 -6.86 -6.37 -10.66
N ALA A 143 -7.37 -5.54 -9.74
CA ALA A 143 -6.56 -5.00 -8.64
C ALA A 143 -5.99 -6.11 -7.74
N ILE A 144 -6.80 -7.12 -7.43
CA ILE A 144 -6.37 -8.31 -6.69
C ILE A 144 -5.30 -9.08 -7.46
N LEU A 145 -5.54 -9.35 -8.75
CA LEU A 145 -4.60 -10.07 -9.62
C LEU A 145 -3.26 -9.36 -9.70
N LEU A 146 -3.26 -8.03 -9.89
CA LEU A 146 -2.04 -7.23 -9.89
C LEU A 146 -1.31 -7.33 -8.55
N GLY A 147 -2.03 -7.25 -7.42
CA GLY A 147 -1.45 -7.46 -6.09
C GLY A 147 -0.75 -8.81 -5.95
N VAL A 148 -1.40 -9.88 -6.42
CA VAL A 148 -0.86 -11.23 -6.39
C VAL A 148 0.37 -11.37 -7.30
N ILE A 149 0.33 -10.82 -8.52
CA ILE A 149 1.48 -10.81 -9.43
C ILE A 149 2.68 -10.10 -8.80
N MET A 150 2.46 -8.97 -8.11
CA MET A 150 3.52 -8.24 -7.41
C MET A 150 4.11 -9.06 -6.25
N LEU A 151 3.31 -9.85 -5.52
CA LEU A 151 3.82 -10.79 -4.51
C LEU A 151 4.71 -11.89 -5.13
N PHE A 152 4.27 -12.49 -6.25
CA PHE A 152 5.08 -13.49 -6.95
C PHE A 152 6.38 -12.89 -7.51
N ALA A 153 6.33 -11.67 -8.04
CA ALA A 153 7.52 -10.96 -8.48
C ALA A 153 8.49 -10.70 -7.31
N ALA A 154 7.98 -10.27 -6.15
CA ALA A 154 8.79 -10.08 -4.95
C ALA A 154 9.50 -11.37 -4.53
N MET A 155 8.80 -12.51 -4.57
CA MET A 155 9.37 -13.83 -4.29
C MET A 155 10.47 -14.20 -5.29
N HIS A 156 10.24 -13.95 -6.57
CA HIS A 156 11.18 -14.30 -7.63
C HIS A 156 12.47 -13.49 -7.56
N PHE A 157 12.40 -12.20 -7.21
CA PHE A 157 13.59 -11.36 -7.05
C PHE A 157 14.57 -11.94 -6.03
N ILE A 158 14.10 -12.42 -4.88
CA ILE A 158 14.98 -13.04 -3.87
C ILE A 158 15.63 -14.30 -4.42
N HIS A 159 14.85 -15.19 -5.04
CA HIS A 159 15.39 -16.42 -5.59
C HIS A 159 16.50 -16.14 -6.61
N TYR A 160 16.33 -15.11 -7.45
CA TYR A 160 17.35 -14.69 -8.40
C TYR A 160 18.61 -14.14 -7.71
N TYR A 161 18.47 -13.25 -6.73
CA TYR A 161 19.61 -12.68 -6.00
C TYR A 161 20.39 -13.73 -5.22
N ASP A 162 19.71 -14.59 -4.47
CA ASP A 162 20.34 -15.64 -3.67
C ASP A 162 21.06 -16.64 -4.58
N TYR A 163 20.40 -17.13 -5.64
CA TYR A 163 21.01 -18.09 -6.57
C TYR A 163 22.31 -17.56 -7.18
N HIS A 164 22.30 -16.32 -7.67
CA HIS A 164 23.50 -15.72 -8.26
C HIS A 164 24.60 -15.43 -7.23
N TYR A 165 24.23 -15.02 -6.01
CA TYR A 165 25.20 -14.78 -4.94
C TYR A 165 25.91 -16.09 -4.54
N TYR A 166 25.17 -17.14 -4.23
CA TYR A 166 25.76 -18.43 -3.83
C TYR A 166 26.57 -19.09 -4.95
N HIS A 167 26.14 -18.94 -6.21
CA HIS A 167 26.85 -19.52 -7.34
C HIS A 167 28.13 -18.74 -7.69
N TYR A 168 28.17 -17.42 -7.47
CA TYR A 168 29.39 -16.63 -7.64
C TYR A 168 30.42 -17.01 -6.58
N TYR A 169 30.05 -17.04 -5.30
CA TYR A 169 31.01 -17.34 -4.23
C TYR A 169 31.54 -18.77 -4.26
N ASN A 170 30.73 -19.77 -4.64
CA ASN A 170 31.22 -21.15 -4.82
C ASN A 170 32.14 -21.34 -6.03
N TYR A 171 32.09 -20.44 -7.03
CA TYR A 171 32.99 -20.53 -8.20
C TYR A 171 34.37 -19.91 -7.94
N TYR A 172 34.46 -19.01 -6.96
CA TYR A 172 35.69 -18.28 -6.62
C TYR A 172 36.29 -18.70 -5.26
N SER A 173 35.72 -19.70 -4.59
CA SER A 173 36.27 -20.39 -3.41
C SER A 173 36.89 -21.72 -3.79
#